data_AF-A0A562UHX7-F1
#
_entry.id   AF-A0A562UHX7-F1
#
_cell.length_a   1.000
_cell.length_b   1.000
_cell.length_c   1.000
_cell.angle_alpha   90.00
_cell.angle_beta   90.00
_cell.angle_gamma   90.00
#
_symmetry.space_group_name_H-M   'P 1'
#
loop_
_entity.id
_entity.type
_entity.pdbx_description
1 polymer ?
#
loop_
_entity_poly.entity_id
_entity_poly.type
_entity_poly.pdbx_seq_one_letter_code
_entity_poly.pdbx_strand_id
1 'polypeptide(L)'
;MENKITTTAQQELFNKLDDREAILGFVKKEADDKAERALAKKAFFRKERIELTGGGHTSIEEEQEAYKKFIAENEYDYDPQYREYIPTFNKLMGWSEEITRRFSKPKVAPDTINQCIYDRFGKGFLNYVGVKNKFVKHSMRRRTKHYKLLNHEGIMKLAGFIEDAVGLMNKSKNYYEFRMKHSELFGTHFQPELFKEYI
;
A
#
# COMPACT_ATOMS: atom_id res chain seq x y z
N MET A 1 9.99 62.34 -36.99
CA MET A 1 8.93 62.27 -35.95
C MET A 1 8.69 60.80 -35.61
N GLU A 2 9.58 60.11 -34.88
CA GLU A 2 9.45 58.65 -34.65
C GLU A 2 9.77 58.16 -33.23
N ASN A 3 10.07 59.04 -32.25
CA ASN A 3 10.54 58.61 -30.92
C ASN A 3 9.50 58.70 -29.77
N LYS A 4 8.19 58.79 -30.05
CA LYS A 4 7.15 58.85 -28.99
C LYS A 4 6.27 57.59 -28.87
N ILE A 5 6.24 56.72 -29.87
CA ILE A 5 5.34 55.55 -29.87
C ILE A 5 5.99 54.37 -29.11
N THR A 6 7.32 54.27 -29.12
CA THR A 6 8.09 53.19 -28.49
C THR A 6 8.02 53.24 -26.96
N THR A 7 7.93 54.44 -26.38
CA THR A 7 7.93 54.65 -24.92
C THR A 7 6.62 54.19 -24.27
N THR A 8 5.46 54.49 -24.89
CA THR A 8 4.16 54.13 -24.33
C THR A 8 3.92 52.61 -24.34
N ALA A 9 4.31 51.92 -25.42
CA ALA A 9 4.18 50.47 -25.51
C ALA A 9 5.10 49.73 -24.52
N GLN A 10 6.30 50.26 -24.25
CA GLN A 10 7.21 49.73 -23.24
C GLN A 10 6.68 49.97 -21.81
N GLN A 11 6.07 51.13 -21.55
CA GLN A 11 5.45 51.45 -20.25
C GLN A 11 4.20 50.60 -19.97
N GLU A 12 3.36 50.35 -20.97
CA GLU A 12 2.22 49.44 -20.85
C GLU A 12 2.66 47.98 -20.63
N LEU A 13 3.74 47.54 -21.28
CA LEU A 13 4.30 46.20 -21.07
C LEU A 13 4.90 46.06 -19.66
N PHE A 14 5.59 47.09 -19.16
CA PHE A 14 6.13 47.13 -17.81
C PHE A 14 5.02 47.11 -16.76
N ASN A 15 3.98 47.93 -16.91
CA ASN A 15 2.82 47.93 -16.01
C ASN A 15 2.07 46.59 -16.04
N LYS A 16 1.92 45.95 -17.21
CA LYS A 16 1.33 44.61 -17.31
C LYS A 16 2.19 43.51 -16.65
N LEU A 17 3.51 43.65 -16.64
CA LEU A 17 4.42 42.74 -15.95
C LEU A 17 4.35 42.94 -14.44
N ASP A 18 4.30 44.19 -13.97
CA ASP A 18 4.16 44.55 -12.56
C ASP A 18 2.80 44.11 -11.99
N ASP A 19 1.71 44.33 -12.75
CA ASP A 19 0.37 43.83 -12.43
C ASP A 19 0.34 42.29 -12.38
N ARG A 20 1.05 41.61 -13.28
CA ARG A 20 1.14 40.15 -13.30
C ARG A 20 1.91 39.62 -12.09
N GLU A 21 3.00 40.27 -11.69
CA GLU A 21 3.75 39.92 -10.49
C GLU A 21 2.95 40.18 -9.21
N ALA A 22 2.20 41.29 -9.16
CA ALA A 22 1.29 41.60 -8.07
C ALA A 22 0.15 40.58 -7.96
N ILE A 23 -0.47 40.20 -9.08
CA ILE A 23 -1.51 39.15 -9.12
C ILE A 23 -0.92 37.80 -8.70
N LEU A 24 0.26 37.44 -9.18
CA LEU A 24 0.94 36.20 -8.77
C LEU A 24 1.28 36.21 -7.26
N GLY A 25 1.71 37.35 -6.73
CA GLY A 25 1.95 37.54 -5.30
C GLY A 25 0.67 37.37 -4.47
N PHE A 26 -0.44 37.95 -4.93
CA PHE A 26 -1.74 37.80 -4.30
C PHE A 26 -2.23 36.34 -4.31
N VAL A 27 -2.15 35.67 -5.46
CA VAL A 27 -2.55 34.26 -5.61
C VAL A 27 -1.68 33.33 -4.75
N LYS A 28 -0.36 33.58 -4.68
CA LYS A 28 0.53 32.82 -3.78
C LYS A 28 0.14 33.00 -2.32
N LYS A 29 -0.07 34.24 -1.89
CA LYS A 29 -0.46 34.55 -0.51
C LYS A 29 -1.80 33.90 -0.16
N GLU A 30 -2.80 33.97 -1.04
CA GLU A 30 -4.09 33.32 -0.81
C GLU A 30 -3.96 31.79 -0.77
N ALA A 31 -3.10 31.20 -1.61
CA ALA A 31 -2.81 29.77 -1.57
C ALA A 31 -2.12 29.35 -0.26
N ASP A 32 -1.15 30.14 0.21
CA ASP A 32 -0.42 29.92 1.45
C ASP A 32 -1.37 30.04 2.66
N ASP A 33 -2.17 31.10 2.73
CA ASP A 33 -3.18 31.30 3.79
C ASP A 33 -4.20 30.13 3.82
N LYS A 34 -4.62 29.65 2.64
CA LYS A 34 -5.52 28.50 2.52
C LYS A 34 -4.85 27.20 2.97
N ALA A 35 -3.57 27.02 2.67
CA ALA A 35 -2.78 25.88 3.12
C ALA A 35 -2.62 25.89 4.65
N GLU A 36 -2.29 27.04 5.24
CA GLU A 36 -2.15 27.20 6.69
C GLU A 36 -3.47 26.90 7.43
N ARG A 37 -4.60 27.45 6.96
CA ARG A 37 -5.93 27.15 7.54
C ARG A 37 -6.27 25.66 7.45
N ALA A 38 -5.95 25.02 6.33
CA ALA A 38 -6.18 23.59 6.15
C ALA A 38 -5.30 22.76 7.11
N LEU A 39 -4.04 23.16 7.31
CA LEU A 39 -3.14 22.52 8.27
C LEU A 39 -3.63 22.68 9.71
N ALA A 40 -4.04 23.89 10.11
CA ALA A 40 -4.58 24.15 11.44
C ALA A 40 -5.85 23.34 11.71
N LYS A 41 -6.79 23.31 10.75
CA LYS A 41 -8.01 22.51 10.84
C LYS A 41 -7.69 21.01 10.95
N LYS A 42 -6.72 20.52 10.18
CA LYS A 42 -6.28 19.11 10.25
C LYS A 42 -5.59 18.78 11.59
N ALA A 43 -4.80 19.71 12.14
CA ALA A 43 -4.17 19.54 13.44
C ALA A 43 -5.21 19.49 14.57
N PHE A 44 -6.25 20.33 14.49
CA PHE A 44 -7.37 20.30 15.42
C PHE A 44 -8.09 18.94 15.41
N PHE A 45 -8.51 18.45 14.24
CA PHE A 45 -9.17 17.13 14.14
C PHE A 45 -8.30 15.96 14.59
N ARG A 46 -6.96 16.09 14.50
CA ARG A 46 -6.06 15.02 14.97
C ARG A 46 -6.09 14.85 16.49
N LYS A 47 -6.30 15.96 17.21
CA LYS A 47 -6.32 16.04 18.67
C LYS A 47 -7.71 15.84 19.27
N GLU A 48 -8.73 15.75 18.42
CA GLU A 48 -10.10 15.52 18.85
C GLU A 48 -10.20 14.16 19.55
N ARG A 49 -10.86 14.17 20.72
CA ARG A 49 -11.11 12.95 21.50
C ARG A 49 -12.24 12.16 20.86
N ILE A 50 -11.94 10.92 20.51
CA ILE A 50 -12.87 9.94 19.95
C ILE A 50 -13.22 8.97 21.07
N GLU A 51 -14.51 8.87 21.39
CA GLU A 51 -15.03 7.89 22.34
C GLU A 51 -15.13 6.51 21.69
N LEU A 52 -14.62 5.50 22.39
CA LEU A 52 -14.63 4.12 21.97
C LEU A 52 -15.88 3.42 22.50
N THR A 53 -16.33 2.38 21.80
CA THR A 53 -17.48 1.55 22.21
C THR A 53 -17.34 0.91 23.60
N GLY A 54 -16.13 0.84 24.14
CA GLY A 54 -15.86 0.37 25.51
C GLY A 54 -15.85 1.46 26.59
N GLY A 55 -16.23 2.71 26.27
CA GLY A 55 -16.21 3.86 27.19
C GLY A 55 -14.82 4.49 27.38
N GLY A 56 -13.81 4.01 26.64
CA GLY A 56 -12.48 4.64 26.59
C GLY A 56 -12.44 5.83 25.64
N HIS A 57 -11.35 6.59 25.67
CA HIS A 57 -11.09 7.68 24.73
C HIS A 57 -9.77 7.46 24.01
N THR A 58 -9.69 7.86 22.74
CA THR A 58 -8.46 7.91 21.94
C THR A 58 -8.48 9.17 21.07
N SER A 59 -7.45 9.40 20.28
CA SER A 59 -7.39 10.44 19.26
C SER A 59 -6.62 9.93 18.04
N ILE A 60 -6.79 10.59 16.89
CA ILE A 60 -6.04 10.21 15.68
C ILE A 60 -4.53 10.39 15.90
N GLU A 61 -4.12 11.38 16.68
CA GLU A 61 -2.72 11.62 17.04
C GLU A 61 -2.15 10.48 17.90
N GLU A 62 -2.87 10.06 18.96
CA GLU A 62 -2.47 8.95 19.83
C GLU A 62 -2.35 7.63 19.06
N GLU A 63 -3.32 7.32 18.19
CA GLU A 63 -3.26 6.14 17.31
C GLU A 63 -2.04 6.20 16.37
N GLN A 64 -1.74 7.37 15.80
CA GLN A 64 -0.57 7.55 14.94
C GLN A 64 0.75 7.40 15.72
N GLU A 65 0.81 7.87 16.95
CA GLU A 65 2.00 7.75 17.80
C GLU A 65 2.21 6.30 18.25
N ALA A 66 1.15 5.62 18.70
CA ALA A 66 1.17 4.20 19.02
C ALA A 66 1.64 3.37 17.81
N TYR A 67 1.16 3.73 16.61
CA TYR A 67 1.61 3.12 15.37
C TYR A 67 3.09 3.35 15.06
N LYS A 68 3.59 4.58 15.23
CA LYS A 68 5.02 4.90 15.05
C LYS A 68 5.90 4.10 16.01
N LYS A 69 5.52 4.03 17.28
CA LYS A 69 6.23 3.24 18.31
C LYS A 69 6.26 1.76 17.91
N PHE A 70 5.12 1.21 17.48
CA PHE A 70 5.05 -0.17 17.01
C PHE A 70 6.00 -0.47 15.86
N ILE A 71 6.07 0.39 14.84
CA ILE A 71 7.02 0.24 13.72
C ILE A 71 8.45 0.24 14.25
N ALA A 72 8.81 1.26 15.05
CA ALA A 72 10.18 1.44 15.54
C ALA A 72 10.67 0.23 16.36
N GLU A 73 9.76 -0.43 17.08
CA GLU A 73 10.08 -1.56 17.96
C GLU A 73 10.01 -2.93 17.26
N ASN A 74 9.15 -3.10 16.26
CA ASN A 74 8.77 -4.42 15.77
C ASN A 74 8.95 -4.63 14.26
N GLU A 75 9.01 -3.58 13.45
CA GLU A 75 9.23 -3.72 12.00
C GLU A 75 10.71 -3.70 11.66
N TYR A 76 11.13 -4.72 10.92
CA TYR A 76 12.40 -4.72 10.22
C TYR A 76 12.26 -4.02 8.86
N ASP A 77 13.32 -3.31 8.46
CA ASP A 77 13.39 -2.66 7.16
C ASP A 77 13.87 -3.66 6.09
N TYR A 78 12.92 -4.32 5.44
CA TYR A 78 13.17 -5.24 4.34
C TYR A 78 12.58 -4.73 3.03
N ASP A 79 13.28 -5.03 1.93
CA ASP A 79 12.82 -4.78 0.59
C ASP A 79 11.46 -5.44 0.29
N PRO A 80 10.68 -4.93 -0.69
CA PRO A 80 9.44 -5.54 -1.12
C PRO A 80 9.62 -6.98 -1.64
N GLN A 81 9.20 -7.98 -0.85
CA GLN A 81 9.41 -9.40 -1.13
C GLN A 81 8.57 -9.98 -2.29
N TYR A 82 7.41 -9.37 -2.58
CA TYR A 82 6.43 -9.94 -3.53
C TYR A 82 6.50 -9.35 -4.94
N ARG A 83 7.65 -8.75 -5.31
CA ARG A 83 7.79 -8.02 -6.57
C ARG A 83 7.57 -8.90 -7.80
N GLU A 84 8.07 -10.13 -7.79
CA GLU A 84 7.93 -11.08 -8.89
C GLU A 84 6.69 -11.97 -8.77
N TYR A 85 6.29 -12.27 -7.53
CA TYR A 85 5.12 -13.09 -7.24
C TYR A 85 3.83 -12.50 -7.82
N ILE A 86 3.57 -11.22 -7.56
CA ILE A 86 2.29 -10.59 -7.93
C ILE A 86 2.09 -10.54 -9.46
N PRO A 87 3.06 -10.07 -10.27
CA PRO A 87 2.94 -10.11 -11.73
C PRO A 87 2.74 -11.53 -12.27
N THR A 88 3.51 -12.50 -11.77
CA THR A 88 3.43 -13.90 -12.20
C THR A 88 2.05 -14.48 -11.87
N PHE A 89 1.53 -14.22 -10.68
CA PHE A 89 0.19 -14.63 -10.28
C PHE A 89 -0.90 -13.98 -11.13
N ASN A 90 -0.81 -12.68 -11.40
CA ASN A 90 -1.80 -11.99 -12.25
C ASN A 90 -1.83 -12.56 -13.67
N LYS A 91 -0.66 -12.90 -14.23
CA LYS A 91 -0.53 -13.56 -15.52
C LYS A 91 -1.19 -14.94 -15.51
N LEU A 92 -0.93 -15.75 -14.47
CA LEU A 92 -1.53 -17.08 -14.32
C LEU A 92 -3.06 -17.03 -14.20
N MET A 93 -3.58 -15.99 -13.54
CA MET A 93 -5.02 -15.76 -13.39
C MET A 93 -5.69 -15.17 -14.64
N GLY A 94 -4.93 -14.78 -15.67
CA GLY A 94 -5.46 -14.15 -16.87
C GLY A 94 -6.20 -12.83 -16.60
N TRP A 95 -5.85 -12.11 -15.53
CA TRP A 95 -6.56 -10.89 -15.16
C TRP A 95 -6.29 -9.74 -16.11
N SER A 96 -7.34 -8.99 -16.43
CA SER A 96 -7.22 -7.76 -17.22
C SER A 96 -6.36 -6.71 -16.49
N GLU A 97 -5.84 -5.76 -17.26
CA GLU A 97 -5.08 -4.65 -16.70
C GLU A 97 -5.91 -3.82 -15.72
N GLU A 98 -7.23 -3.69 -15.96
CA GLU A 98 -8.15 -3.01 -15.05
C GLU A 98 -8.15 -3.67 -13.67
N ILE A 99 -8.32 -4.99 -13.60
CA ILE A 99 -8.29 -5.76 -12.34
C ILE A 99 -6.90 -5.65 -11.68
N THR A 100 -5.85 -5.68 -12.49
CA THR A 100 -4.46 -5.58 -12.03
C THR A 100 -4.11 -4.20 -11.47
N ARG A 101 -4.79 -3.13 -11.92
CA ARG A 101 -4.60 -1.77 -11.39
C ARG A 101 -5.49 -1.44 -10.20
N ARG A 102 -6.57 -2.20 -9.96
CA ARG A 102 -7.45 -1.99 -8.80
C ARG A 102 -6.67 -2.07 -7.49
N PHE A 103 -6.97 -1.15 -6.58
CA PHE A 103 -6.39 -1.14 -5.23
C PHE A 103 -6.81 -2.37 -4.42
N SER A 104 -8.09 -2.74 -4.49
CA SER A 104 -8.61 -3.97 -3.89
C SER A 104 -8.43 -5.13 -4.84
N LYS A 105 -7.59 -6.10 -4.46
CA LYS A 105 -7.40 -7.34 -5.23
C LYS A 105 -8.56 -8.31 -4.98
N PRO A 106 -8.91 -9.15 -5.97
CA PRO A 106 -9.83 -10.26 -5.74
C PRO A 106 -9.35 -11.15 -4.58
N LYS A 107 -10.29 -11.69 -3.81
CA LYS A 107 -10.02 -12.44 -2.58
C LYS A 107 -9.07 -13.63 -2.78
N VAL A 108 -9.09 -14.24 -3.96
CA VAL A 108 -8.18 -15.34 -4.31
C VAL A 108 -6.70 -14.96 -4.17
N ALA A 109 -6.29 -13.72 -4.45
CA ALA A 109 -4.88 -13.32 -4.33
C ALA A 109 -4.34 -13.42 -2.88
N PRO A 110 -4.92 -12.73 -1.87
CA PRO A 110 -4.47 -12.86 -0.49
C PRO A 110 -4.68 -14.28 0.06
N ASP A 111 -5.72 -15.00 -0.35
CA ASP A 111 -5.95 -16.38 0.10
C ASP A 111 -4.85 -17.32 -0.42
N THR A 112 -4.43 -17.18 -1.68
CA THR A 112 -3.31 -17.94 -2.25
C THR A 112 -2.00 -17.63 -1.53
N ILE A 113 -1.71 -16.37 -1.23
CA ILE A 113 -0.49 -16.01 -0.49
C ILE A 113 -0.50 -16.66 0.90
N ASN A 114 -1.62 -16.62 1.60
CA ASN A 114 -1.73 -17.26 2.91
C ASN A 114 -1.52 -18.77 2.80
N GLN A 115 -2.21 -19.43 1.88
CA GLN A 115 -2.19 -20.89 1.75
C GLN A 115 -0.90 -21.45 1.17
N CYS A 116 -0.30 -20.78 0.18
CA CYS A 116 0.87 -21.28 -0.54
C CYS A 116 2.18 -20.81 0.08
N ILE A 117 2.18 -19.69 0.81
CA ILE A 117 3.41 -19.10 1.37
C ILE A 117 3.38 -19.14 2.89
N TYR A 118 2.40 -18.49 3.54
CA TYR A 118 2.45 -18.34 4.99
C TYR A 118 2.11 -19.62 5.77
N ASP A 119 1.21 -20.46 5.26
CA ASP A 119 0.87 -21.74 5.91
C ASP A 119 2.07 -22.70 5.95
N ARG A 120 3.09 -22.50 5.08
CA ARG A 120 4.34 -23.27 5.08
C ARG A 120 5.26 -22.96 6.28
N PHE A 121 5.05 -21.86 7.00
CA PHE A 121 5.78 -21.59 8.25
C PHE A 121 5.32 -22.49 9.41
N GLY A 122 4.16 -23.13 9.28
CA GLY A 122 3.59 -24.00 10.30
C GLY A 122 2.22 -23.54 10.78
N LYS A 123 1.46 -24.49 11.35
CA LYS A 123 0.12 -24.22 11.87
C LYS A 123 0.16 -23.16 12.96
N GLY A 124 -0.71 -22.15 12.83
CA GLY A 124 -0.84 -21.07 13.82
C GLY A 124 0.11 -19.88 13.61
N PHE A 125 1.04 -19.93 12.65
CA PHE A 125 1.92 -18.80 12.34
C PHE A 125 1.15 -17.53 11.98
N LEU A 126 0.17 -17.63 11.06
CA LEU A 126 -0.66 -16.48 10.68
C LEU A 126 -1.45 -15.90 11.86
N ASN A 127 -1.94 -16.75 12.77
CA ASN A 127 -2.61 -16.28 13.98
C ASN A 127 -1.63 -15.55 14.90
N TYR A 128 -0.43 -16.09 15.11
CA TYR A 128 0.61 -15.46 15.90
C TYR A 128 1.01 -14.08 15.34
N VAL A 129 1.25 -13.99 14.03
CA VAL A 129 1.57 -12.70 13.38
C VAL A 129 0.38 -11.76 13.43
N GLY A 130 -0.85 -12.26 13.27
CA GLY A 130 -2.07 -11.47 13.37
C GLY A 130 -2.31 -10.88 14.76
N VAL A 131 -1.99 -11.63 15.82
CA VAL A 131 -2.05 -11.14 17.22
C VAL A 131 -0.97 -10.10 17.48
N LYS A 132 0.26 -10.32 16.98
CA LYS A 132 1.35 -9.34 17.13
C LYS A 132 1.10 -8.06 16.33
N ASN A 133 0.53 -8.17 15.14
CA ASN A 133 0.25 -7.03 14.29
C ASN A 133 -1.12 -6.42 14.60
N LYS A 134 -1.17 -5.58 15.63
CA LYS A 134 -2.37 -4.87 16.07
C LYS A 134 -2.99 -3.99 14.96
N PHE A 135 -2.22 -3.62 13.94
CA PHE A 135 -2.62 -2.65 12.91
C PHE A 135 -3.10 -3.28 11.58
N VAL A 136 -3.21 -4.61 11.47
CA VAL A 136 -3.70 -5.29 10.25
C VAL A 136 -5.15 -4.96 9.91
N LYS A 137 -5.98 -4.71 10.92
CA LYS A 137 -7.43 -4.52 10.76
C LYS A 137 -7.82 -3.10 10.35
N HIS A 138 -7.01 -2.09 10.70
CA HIS A 138 -7.39 -0.67 10.58
C HIS A 138 -7.03 -0.03 9.24
N SER A 139 -7.11 -0.76 8.11
CA SER A 139 -6.76 -0.25 6.77
C SER A 139 -5.31 0.27 6.58
N MET A 140 -4.48 0.21 7.62
CA MET A 140 -3.04 0.51 7.60
C MET A 140 -2.18 -0.63 7.05
N ARG A 141 -2.80 -1.70 6.52
CA ARG A 141 -2.13 -2.84 5.85
C ARG A 141 -1.09 -2.45 4.80
N ARG A 142 -1.19 -1.24 4.22
CA ARG A 142 -0.21 -0.74 3.25
C ARG A 142 1.20 -0.68 3.82
N ARG A 143 1.36 -0.52 5.13
CA ARG A 143 2.67 -0.29 5.77
C ARG A 143 3.14 -1.46 6.65
N THR A 144 2.26 -2.04 7.46
CA THR A 144 2.55 -3.21 8.33
C THR A 144 2.27 -4.55 7.64
N LYS A 145 3.09 -4.93 6.66
CA LYS A 145 2.99 -6.25 6.01
C LYS A 145 3.54 -7.34 6.95
N HIS A 146 2.96 -8.54 6.91
CA HIS A 146 3.34 -9.65 7.80
C HIS A 146 4.83 -9.99 7.77
N TYR A 147 5.46 -9.96 6.59
CA TYR A 147 6.88 -10.27 6.45
C TYR A 147 7.82 -9.29 7.15
N LYS A 148 7.39 -8.06 7.43
CA LYS A 148 8.23 -7.08 8.14
C LYS A 148 8.41 -7.40 9.62
N LEU A 149 7.58 -8.28 10.16
CA LEU A 149 7.66 -8.74 11.55
C LEU A 149 8.49 -10.03 11.67
N LEU A 150 9.02 -10.53 10.55
CA LEU A 150 9.87 -11.71 10.53
C LEU A 150 11.31 -11.34 10.91
N ASN A 151 11.97 -12.25 11.63
CA ASN A 151 13.42 -12.19 11.80
C ASN A 151 14.14 -12.52 10.48
N HIS A 152 15.47 -12.40 10.48
CA HIS A 152 16.28 -12.65 9.29
C HIS A 152 16.13 -14.10 8.75
N GLU A 153 16.03 -15.09 9.63
CA GLU A 153 15.78 -16.48 9.19
C GLU A 153 14.39 -16.64 8.55
N GLY A 154 13.38 -15.97 9.10
CA GLY A 154 12.03 -15.98 8.59
C GLY A 154 11.93 -15.33 7.22
N ILE A 155 12.64 -14.23 7.00
CA ILE A 155 12.65 -13.56 5.69
C ILE A 155 13.35 -14.43 4.63
N MET A 156 14.44 -15.11 4.99
CA MET A 156 15.11 -16.07 4.08
C MET A 156 14.18 -17.23 3.70
N LYS A 157 13.47 -17.81 4.67
CA LYS A 157 12.46 -18.86 4.40
C LYS A 157 11.33 -18.33 3.51
N LEU A 158 10.86 -17.11 3.78
CA LEU A 158 9.82 -16.47 2.97
C LEU A 158 10.25 -16.33 1.52
N ALA A 159 11.47 -15.85 1.27
CA ALA A 159 12.02 -15.69 -0.07
C ALA A 159 12.04 -17.03 -0.81
N GLY A 160 12.54 -18.10 -0.18
CA GLY A 160 12.51 -19.44 -0.78
C GLY A 160 11.09 -19.92 -1.09
N PHE A 161 10.12 -19.68 -0.19
CA PHE A 161 8.72 -20.06 -0.44
C PHE A 161 8.09 -19.28 -1.60
N ILE A 162 8.47 -18.01 -1.76
CA ILE A 162 8.04 -17.17 -2.88
C ILE A 162 8.65 -17.67 -4.19
N GLU A 163 9.95 -17.96 -4.21
CA GLU A 163 10.66 -18.49 -5.39
C GLU A 163 10.08 -19.83 -5.84
N ASP A 164 9.83 -20.75 -4.91
CA ASP A 164 9.17 -22.02 -5.18
C ASP A 164 7.81 -21.81 -5.87
N ALA A 165 6.99 -20.92 -5.30
CA ALA A 165 5.66 -20.64 -5.83
C ALA A 165 5.74 -20.00 -7.22
N VAL A 166 6.61 -19.02 -7.44
CA VAL A 166 6.84 -18.38 -8.75
C VAL A 166 7.33 -19.41 -9.77
N GLY A 167 8.27 -20.27 -9.40
CA GLY A 167 8.76 -21.36 -10.24
C GLY A 167 7.66 -22.31 -10.69
N LEU A 168 6.73 -22.66 -9.79
CA LEU A 168 5.57 -23.49 -10.12
C LEU A 168 4.53 -22.75 -10.97
N MET A 169 4.26 -21.48 -10.69
CA MET A 169 3.33 -20.68 -11.49
C MET A 169 3.80 -20.58 -12.94
N ASN A 170 5.10 -20.35 -13.18
CA ASN A 170 5.67 -20.28 -14.53
C ASN A 170 5.62 -21.62 -15.29
N LYS A 171 5.61 -22.75 -14.57
CA LYS A 171 5.51 -24.10 -15.15
C LYS A 171 4.07 -24.59 -15.33
N SER A 172 3.09 -23.81 -14.87
CA SER A 172 1.67 -24.20 -14.89
C SER A 172 0.92 -23.41 -15.96
N LYS A 173 -0.04 -24.05 -16.62
CA LYS A 173 -0.84 -23.41 -17.66
C LYS A 173 -1.96 -22.55 -17.08
N ASN A 174 -2.59 -23.05 -16.01
CA ASN A 174 -3.69 -22.39 -15.34
C ASN A 174 -3.53 -22.48 -13.81
N TYR A 175 -4.35 -21.71 -13.09
CA TYR A 175 -4.28 -21.66 -11.64
C TYR A 175 -4.67 -23.00 -10.98
N TYR A 176 -5.55 -23.77 -11.60
CA TYR A 176 -5.88 -25.13 -11.15
C TYR A 176 -4.64 -26.03 -11.11
N GLU A 177 -3.87 -26.11 -12.21
CA GLU A 177 -2.67 -26.92 -12.32
C GLU A 177 -1.59 -26.47 -11.33
N PHE A 178 -1.45 -25.15 -11.14
CA PHE A 178 -0.56 -24.60 -10.12
C PHE A 178 -0.93 -25.09 -8.71
N ARG A 179 -2.22 -25.01 -8.33
CA ARG A 179 -2.68 -25.43 -7.01
C ARG A 179 -2.52 -26.93 -6.77
N MET A 180 -2.77 -27.74 -7.80
CA MET A 180 -2.54 -29.18 -7.77
C MET A 180 -1.06 -29.51 -7.56
N LYS A 181 -0.16 -28.98 -8.38
CA LYS A 181 1.29 -29.20 -8.25
C LYS A 181 1.85 -28.70 -6.92
N HIS A 182 1.37 -27.54 -6.46
CA HIS A 182 1.78 -26.98 -5.17
C HIS A 182 1.35 -27.88 -4.01
N SER A 183 0.13 -28.44 -4.08
CA SER A 183 -0.37 -29.42 -3.11
C SER A 183 0.45 -30.70 -3.10
N GLU A 184 0.83 -31.23 -4.26
CA GLU A 184 1.62 -32.46 -4.37
C GLU A 184 3.02 -32.30 -3.78
N LEU A 185 3.67 -31.15 -4.02
CA LEU A 185 5.05 -30.92 -3.58
C LEU A 185 5.16 -30.48 -2.13
N PHE A 186 4.23 -29.65 -1.66
CA PHE A 186 4.33 -28.98 -0.35
C PHE A 186 3.22 -29.35 0.64
N GLY A 187 2.29 -30.24 0.26
CA GLY A 187 1.22 -30.72 1.14
C GLY A 187 0.18 -29.66 1.50
N THR A 188 0.02 -28.60 0.69
CA THR A 188 -1.02 -27.59 0.93
C THR A 188 -2.40 -28.14 0.63
N HIS A 189 -3.41 -27.72 1.40
CA HIS A 189 -4.79 -28.17 1.17
C HIS A 189 -5.28 -27.78 -0.23
N PHE A 190 -5.71 -28.78 -1.00
CA PHE A 190 -6.30 -28.63 -2.32
C PHE A 190 -7.64 -29.36 -2.37
N GLN A 191 -8.66 -28.65 -2.87
CA GLN A 191 -10.00 -29.19 -3.06
C GLN A 191 -10.37 -29.00 -4.54
N PRO A 192 -10.32 -30.05 -5.36
CA PRO A 192 -10.49 -29.94 -6.82
C PRO A 192 -11.73 -29.14 -7.23
N GLU A 193 -12.88 -29.41 -6.59
CA GLU A 193 -14.15 -28.74 -6.90
C GLU A 193 -14.11 -27.22 -6.70
N LEU A 194 -13.35 -26.71 -5.72
CA LEU A 194 -13.23 -25.27 -5.48
C LEU A 194 -12.40 -24.56 -6.54
N PHE A 195 -11.52 -25.28 -7.26
CA PHE A 195 -10.59 -24.69 -8.22
C PHE A 195 -10.98 -24.94 -9.67
N LYS A 196 -12.01 -25.76 -9.95
CA LYS A 196 -12.48 -26.06 -11.31
C LYS A 196 -12.89 -24.82 -12.11
N GLU A 197 -13.29 -23.73 -11.43
CA GLU A 197 -13.62 -22.45 -12.07
C GLU A 197 -12.41 -21.77 -12.74
N TYR A 198 -11.19 -22.24 -12.48
CA TYR A 198 -9.94 -21.69 -13.03
C TYR A 198 -9.20 -22.66 -13.98
N ILE A 199 -9.93 -23.61 -14.58
CA ILE A 199 -9.41 -24.47 -15.65
C ILE A 199 -9.40 -23.71 -16.96
#